data_AF-A0AAV0LXX4-F1
#
_entry.id   AF-A0AAV0LXX4-F1
#
_cell.length_a   1.000
_cell.length_b   1.000
_cell.length_c   1.000
_cell.angle_alpha   90.00
_cell.angle_beta   90.00
_cell.angle_gamma   90.00
#
_symmetry.space_group_name_H-M   'P 1'
#
loop_
_entity.id
_entity.type
_entity.pdbx_description
1 polymer ?
#
loop_
_entity_poly.entity_id
_entity_poly.type
_entity_poly.pdbx_seq_one_letter_code
_entity_poly.pdbx_strand_id
1 'polypeptide(L)'
;MRLFFFLTFLCSMKWVELKMGELGVLSNPNYKITALLDHLAMITVQSDARGIFDCKPLGLIWAHFPEFYSKKNTIMFDDLRRNFVMNPKNGLTIKPFRKAHANRDSDQELVKLTEYLLAIAELDDISKLDHSKWKYYAEDGSKRRRHA
;
A
#
# COMPACT_ATOMS: atom_id res chain seq x y z
N MET A 1 11.55 5.73 -13.19
CA MET A 1 10.44 5.87 -12.24
C MET A 1 10.84 5.26 -10.91
N ARG A 2 10.89 6.04 -9.81
CA ARG A 2 11.21 5.52 -8.47
C ARG A 2 9.92 5.37 -7.68
N LEU A 3 9.50 4.13 -7.41
CA LEU A 3 8.46 3.84 -6.42
C LEU A 3 9.12 3.89 -5.04
N PHE A 4 8.59 4.71 -4.16
CA PHE A 4 9.05 4.80 -2.78
C PHE A 4 8.09 4.04 -1.88
N PHE A 5 8.62 3.11 -1.11
CA PHE A 5 7.83 2.24 -0.24
C PHE A 5 7.92 2.72 1.21
N PHE A 6 6.78 3.05 1.78
CA PHE A 6 6.59 3.24 3.21
C PHE A 6 5.88 2.00 3.75
N LEU A 7 6.43 1.41 4.80
CA LEU A 7 5.79 0.29 5.48
C LEU A 7 5.17 0.80 6.78
N THR A 8 3.85 0.68 6.89
CA THR A 8 3.06 1.17 8.04
C THR A 8 2.41 -0.01 8.76
N PHE A 9 2.64 -0.14 10.06
CA PHE A 9 2.22 -1.32 10.84
C PHE A 9 1.38 -0.97 12.06
N LEU A 10 0.57 -1.94 12.47
CA LEU A 10 -0.25 -1.89 13.69
C LEU A 10 0.50 -2.39 14.94
N CYS A 11 1.78 -2.75 14.82
CA CYS A 11 2.60 -3.29 15.91
C CYS A 11 3.75 -2.34 16.26
N SER A 12 4.56 -2.69 17.26
CA SER A 12 5.73 -1.89 17.66
C SER A 12 6.88 -2.00 16.66
N MET A 13 7.75 -0.99 16.63
CA MET A 13 8.90 -0.98 15.71
C MET A 13 9.79 -2.24 15.85
N LYS A 14 9.96 -2.77 17.06
CA LYS A 14 10.70 -4.03 17.29
C LYS A 14 10.11 -5.20 16.51
N TRP A 15 8.79 -5.33 16.48
CA TRP A 15 8.13 -6.39 15.71
C TRP A 15 8.20 -6.15 14.21
N VAL A 16 8.13 -4.89 13.78
CA VAL A 16 8.29 -4.51 12.38
C VAL A 16 9.67 -4.91 11.87
N GLU A 17 10.72 -4.50 12.57
CA GLU A 17 12.12 -4.80 12.20
C GLU A 17 12.39 -6.30 12.17
N LEU A 18 11.92 -7.03 13.18
CA LEU A 18 12.06 -8.48 13.25
C LEU A 18 11.38 -9.17 12.05
N LYS A 19 10.12 -8.85 11.77
CA LYS A 19 9.36 -9.51 10.69
C LYS A 19 9.87 -9.13 9.30
N MET A 20 10.19 -7.86 9.09
CA MET A 20 10.74 -7.41 7.80
C MET A 20 12.18 -7.90 7.59
N GLY A 21 12.93 -8.12 8.68
CA GLY A 21 14.23 -8.80 8.65
C GLY A 21 14.10 -10.27 8.27
N GLU A 22 13.21 -11.04 8.90
CA GLU A 22 12.94 -12.45 8.58
C GLU A 22 12.50 -12.65 7.12
N LEU A 23 11.70 -11.72 6.58
CA LEU A 23 11.26 -11.75 5.18
C LEU A 23 12.32 -11.24 4.19
N GLY A 24 13.48 -10.79 4.66
CA GLY A 24 14.55 -10.25 3.80
C GLY A 24 14.18 -8.93 3.12
N VAL A 25 13.17 -8.22 3.61
CA VAL A 25 12.66 -6.97 3.02
C VAL A 25 13.61 -5.80 3.30
N LEU A 26 14.21 -5.76 4.49
CA LEU A 26 15.08 -4.64 4.89
C LEU A 26 16.50 -4.71 4.30
N SER A 27 16.93 -5.90 3.86
CA SER A 27 18.30 -6.16 3.38
C SER A 27 18.36 -6.48 1.88
N ASN A 28 17.28 -6.23 1.12
CA ASN A 28 17.23 -6.56 -0.30
C ASN A 28 18.12 -5.61 -1.14
N PRO A 29 19.01 -6.11 -2.03
CA PRO A 29 19.84 -5.24 -2.86
C PRO A 29 19.08 -4.56 -4.01
N ASN A 30 17.90 -5.07 -4.39
CA ASN A 30 17.16 -4.60 -5.57
C ASN A 30 16.27 -3.39 -5.29
N TYR A 31 16.01 -3.07 -4.03
CA TYR A 31 15.17 -1.93 -3.64
C TYR A 31 15.56 -1.40 -2.26
N LYS A 32 15.03 -0.24 -1.90
CA LYS A 32 15.16 0.34 -0.56
C LYS A 32 13.80 0.72 -0.01
N ILE A 33 13.63 0.52 1.29
CA ILE A 33 12.47 1.03 2.04
C ILE A 33 12.79 2.46 2.49
N THR A 34 11.87 3.39 2.26
CA THR A 34 12.08 4.81 2.57
C THR A 34 12.01 5.05 4.07
N ALA A 35 10.97 4.53 4.72
CA ALA A 35 10.78 4.63 6.16
C ALA A 35 9.84 3.53 6.66
N LEU A 36 9.95 3.26 7.96
CA LEU A 36 9.07 2.37 8.73
C LEU A 36 8.24 3.23 9.69
N LEU A 37 6.94 3.00 9.74
CA LEU A 37 6.03 3.63 10.71
C LEU A 37 5.35 2.52 11.52
N ASP A 38 5.38 2.67 12.84
CA ASP A 38 4.75 1.73 13.75
C ASP A 38 3.39 2.26 14.25
N HIS A 39 2.77 1.53 15.18
CA HIS A 39 1.46 1.90 15.73
C HIS A 39 1.42 3.29 16.39
N LEU A 40 2.54 3.88 16.82
CA LEU A 40 2.56 5.21 17.44
C LEU A 40 2.25 6.32 16.42
N ALA A 41 2.43 6.04 15.13
CA ALA A 41 2.06 6.95 14.04
C ALA A 41 0.55 6.90 13.69
N MET A 42 -0.21 6.01 14.31
CA MET A 42 -1.64 5.87 14.09
C MET A 42 -2.45 6.89 14.90
N ILE A 43 -3.67 7.15 14.44
CA ILE A 43 -4.63 7.98 15.17
C ILE A 43 -5.88 7.19 15.49
N THR A 44 -6.35 7.35 16.71
CA THR A 44 -7.64 6.83 17.16
C THR A 44 -8.75 7.75 16.67
N VAL A 45 -9.73 7.19 15.97
CA VAL A 45 -10.90 7.91 15.46
C VAL A 45 -12.17 7.31 16.05
N GLN A 46 -13.14 8.17 16.35
CA GLN A 46 -14.47 7.76 16.76
C GLN A 46 -15.44 7.92 15.60
N SER A 47 -16.21 6.87 15.32
CA SER A 47 -17.25 6.87 14.30
C SER A 47 -18.55 6.32 14.86
N ASP A 48 -19.66 7.01 14.62
CA ASP A 48 -20.99 6.57 15.09
C ASP A 48 -21.37 5.17 14.58
N ALA A 49 -20.94 4.81 13.37
CA ALA A 49 -21.26 3.54 12.75
C ALA A 49 -20.32 2.39 13.15
N ARG A 50 -19.12 2.68 13.68
CA ARG A 50 -18.05 1.67 13.88
C ARG A 50 -17.39 1.70 15.25
N GLY A 51 -17.81 2.62 16.12
CA GLY A 51 -17.17 2.86 17.40
C GLY A 51 -15.79 3.50 17.26
N ILE A 52 -14.95 3.25 18.25
CA ILE A 52 -13.59 3.77 18.34
C ILE A 52 -12.64 2.77 17.67
N PHE A 53 -11.79 3.24 16.74
CA PHE A 53 -10.79 2.40 16.08
C PHE A 53 -9.59 3.23 15.63
N ASP A 54 -8.45 2.56 15.45
CA ASP A 54 -7.23 3.21 14.96
C ASP A 54 -7.12 3.15 13.44
N CYS A 55 -6.58 4.20 12.85
CA CYS A 55 -6.27 4.28 11.42
C CYS A 55 -4.88 4.89 11.17
N LYS A 56 -4.39 4.74 9.94
CA LYS A 56 -3.05 5.14 9.49
C LYS A 56 -3.17 6.39 8.60
N PRO A 57 -2.95 7.60 9.15
CA PRO A 57 -3.19 8.82 8.41
C PRO A 57 -2.02 9.11 7.45
N LEU A 58 -2.23 8.98 6.14
CA LEU A 58 -1.21 9.37 5.14
C LEU A 58 -0.83 10.86 5.24
N GLY A 59 -1.70 11.69 5.81
CA GLY A 59 -1.41 13.09 6.11
C GLY A 59 -0.16 13.29 6.97
N LEU A 60 0.19 12.35 7.83
CA LEU A 60 1.44 12.40 8.61
C LEU A 60 2.67 12.38 7.69
N ILE A 61 2.68 11.49 6.69
CA ILE A 61 3.76 11.36 5.71
C ILE A 61 3.81 12.61 4.83
N TRP A 62 2.66 13.08 4.35
CA TRP A 62 2.58 14.27 3.51
C TRP A 62 3.03 15.54 4.24
N ALA A 63 2.81 15.64 5.55
CA ALA A 63 3.27 16.76 6.36
C ALA A 63 4.79 16.73 6.62
N HIS A 64 5.38 15.54 6.79
CA HIS A 64 6.82 15.40 7.00
C HIS A 64 7.64 15.56 5.71
N PHE A 65 7.08 15.17 4.57
CA PHE A 65 7.75 15.15 3.27
C PHE A 65 6.89 15.79 2.15
N PRO A 66 6.45 17.05 2.34
CA PRO A 66 5.48 17.70 1.44
C PRO A 66 6.01 17.92 0.02
N GLU A 67 7.34 18.02 -0.13
CA GLU A 67 8.00 18.20 -1.42
C GLU A 67 7.99 16.93 -2.28
N PHE A 68 7.86 15.76 -1.65
CA PHE A 68 7.97 14.46 -2.32
C PHE A 68 6.62 13.75 -2.44
N TYR A 69 5.76 13.84 -1.42
CA TYR A 69 4.54 13.03 -1.34
C TYR A 69 3.30 13.85 -1.09
N SER A 70 2.25 13.50 -1.82
CA SER A 70 0.92 14.05 -1.67
C SER A 70 -0.14 13.02 -2.07
N LYS A 71 -1.42 13.40 -1.96
CA LYS A 71 -2.53 12.58 -2.48
C LYS A 71 -2.43 12.25 -3.97
N LYS A 72 -1.64 12.99 -4.76
CA LYS A 72 -1.51 12.80 -6.22
C LYS A 72 -0.57 11.66 -6.61
N ASN A 73 0.32 11.23 -5.72
CA ASN A 73 1.37 10.26 -6.03
C ASN A 73 1.59 9.22 -4.93
N THR A 74 0.68 9.13 -3.96
CA THR A 74 0.76 8.17 -2.85
C THR A 74 -0.39 7.16 -2.94
N ILE A 75 -0.08 5.87 -2.89
CA ILE A 75 -1.07 4.80 -2.78
C ILE A 75 -0.70 3.89 -1.60
N MET A 76 -1.70 3.44 -0.85
CA MET A 76 -1.56 2.59 0.33
C MET A 76 -2.29 1.28 0.11
N PHE A 77 -1.58 0.16 0.34
CA PHE A 77 -2.15 -1.19 0.29
C PHE A 77 -2.37 -1.70 1.70
N ASP A 78 -3.60 -2.12 1.98
CA ASP A 78 -3.94 -2.73 3.28
C ASP A 78 -5.14 -3.64 3.08
N ASP A 79 -5.18 -4.79 3.75
CA ASP A 79 -6.32 -5.71 3.66
C ASP A 79 -7.52 -5.20 4.46
N LEU A 80 -7.30 -4.23 5.36
CA LEU A 80 -8.31 -3.66 6.23
C LEU A 80 -8.65 -2.23 5.81
N ARG A 81 -9.82 -2.06 5.17
CA ARG A 81 -10.33 -0.76 4.69
C ARG A 81 -10.38 0.34 5.75
N ARG A 82 -10.52 0.00 7.03
CA ARG A 82 -10.52 0.98 8.13
C ARG A 82 -9.18 1.70 8.30
N ASN A 83 -8.07 1.06 7.93
CA ASN A 83 -6.73 1.60 8.14
C ASN A 83 -6.50 2.87 7.31
N PHE A 84 -7.19 3.03 6.19
CA PHE A 84 -7.10 4.22 5.33
C PHE A 84 -8.40 5.01 5.28
N VAL A 85 -9.23 4.95 6.34
CA VAL A 85 -10.51 5.67 6.38
C VAL A 85 -10.36 7.19 6.20
N MET A 86 -9.24 7.75 6.68
CA MET A 86 -8.89 9.18 6.57
C MET A 86 -8.33 9.56 5.20
N ASN A 87 -8.01 8.58 4.36
CA ASN A 87 -7.46 8.77 3.02
C ASN A 87 -8.07 7.76 2.03
N PRO A 88 -9.41 7.76 1.87
CA PRO A 88 -10.14 6.70 1.19
C PRO A 88 -9.86 6.62 -0.31
N LYS A 89 -9.40 7.72 -0.92
CA LYS A 89 -9.02 7.78 -2.34
C LYS A 89 -7.61 7.29 -2.61
N ASN A 90 -6.76 7.18 -1.59
CA ASN A 90 -5.38 6.72 -1.71
C ASN A 90 -5.20 5.29 -1.18
N GLY A 91 -6.27 4.67 -0.67
CA GLY A 91 -6.24 3.30 -0.18
C GLY A 91 -6.76 2.30 -1.20
N LEU A 92 -6.05 1.18 -1.35
CA LEU A 92 -6.44 0.03 -2.13
C LEU A 92 -6.53 -1.18 -1.19
N THR A 93 -7.71 -1.80 -1.15
CA THR A 93 -7.92 -3.02 -0.38
C THR A 93 -7.28 -4.20 -1.10
N ILE A 94 -6.26 -4.81 -0.51
CA ILE A 94 -5.62 -6.03 -1.05
C ILE A 94 -6.29 -7.29 -0.49
N LYS A 95 -6.32 -8.38 -1.26
CA LYS A 95 -6.77 -9.68 -0.74
C LYS A 95 -5.78 -10.16 0.32
N PRO A 96 -6.24 -10.55 1.53
CA PRO A 96 -5.35 -11.05 2.56
C PRO A 96 -4.75 -12.39 2.15
N PHE A 97 -3.43 -12.54 2.30
CA PHE A 97 -2.75 -13.81 2.12
C PHE A 97 -2.94 -14.68 3.36
N ARG A 98 -3.67 -15.80 3.22
CA ARG A 98 -4.01 -16.73 4.31
C ARG A 98 -3.64 -18.15 3.91
N LYS A 99 -3.41 -19.03 4.89
CA LYS A 99 -3.08 -20.46 4.67
C LYS A 99 -1.93 -20.64 3.66
N ALA A 100 -0.77 -20.06 3.98
CA ALA A 100 0.39 -20.01 3.09
C ALA A 100 0.79 -21.38 2.52
N HIS A 101 0.72 -22.45 3.32
CA HIS A 101 1.01 -23.82 2.88
C HIS A 101 0.15 -24.31 1.70
N ALA A 102 -1.07 -23.82 1.56
CA ALA A 102 -2.00 -24.22 0.50
C ALA A 102 -2.02 -23.22 -0.68
N ASN A 103 -1.73 -21.94 -0.42
CA ASN A 103 -1.96 -20.86 -1.38
C ASN A 103 -0.67 -20.26 -1.96
N ARG A 104 0.51 -20.59 -1.42
CA ARG A 104 1.79 -20.02 -1.86
C ARG A 104 2.07 -20.16 -3.37
N ASP A 105 1.60 -21.25 -3.97
CA ASP A 105 1.92 -21.57 -5.38
C ASP A 105 0.87 -20.99 -6.35
N SER A 106 -0.29 -20.57 -5.86
CA SER A 106 -1.40 -20.05 -6.67
C SER A 106 -1.72 -18.57 -6.46
N ASP A 107 -1.22 -17.97 -5.38
CA ASP A 107 -1.41 -16.53 -5.13
C ASP A 107 -0.61 -15.70 -6.16
N GLN A 108 -1.32 -14.80 -6.84
CA GLN A 108 -0.76 -13.89 -7.86
C GLN A 108 -1.14 -12.43 -7.54
N GLU A 109 -1.59 -12.14 -6.31
CA GLU A 109 -2.14 -10.83 -5.98
C GLU A 109 -1.07 -9.74 -6.08
N LEU A 110 0.14 -9.99 -5.58
CA LEU A 110 1.26 -9.06 -5.67
C LEU A 110 1.77 -8.89 -7.12
N VAL A 111 1.74 -9.94 -7.94
CA VAL A 111 2.12 -9.86 -9.36
C VAL A 111 1.19 -8.92 -10.12
N LYS A 112 -0.13 -9.10 -9.96
CA LYS A 112 -1.13 -8.19 -10.54
C LYS A 112 -1.01 -6.78 -9.99
N LEU A 113 -0.67 -6.64 -8.71
CA LEU A 113 -0.48 -5.34 -8.09
C LEU A 113 0.74 -4.60 -8.68
N THR A 114 1.83 -5.33 -8.98
CA THR A 114 2.97 -4.77 -9.71
C THR A 114 2.57 -4.27 -11.10
N GLU A 115 1.79 -5.05 -11.85
CA GLU A 115 1.28 -4.61 -13.16
C GLU A 115 0.45 -3.33 -13.04
N TYR A 116 -0.43 -3.26 -12.03
CA TYR A 116 -1.23 -2.08 -11.75
C TYR A 116 -0.37 -0.86 -11.40
N LEU A 117 0.59 -1.02 -10.50
CA LEU A 117 1.53 0.04 -10.12
C LEU A 117 2.30 0.57 -11.33
N LEU A 118 2.80 -0.32 -12.19
CA LEU A 118 3.50 0.08 -13.41
C LEU A 118 2.59 0.81 -14.40
N ALA A 119 1.30 0.49 -14.44
CA ALA A 119 0.34 1.16 -15.32
C ALA A 119 -0.04 2.56 -14.83
N ILE A 120 -0.16 2.77 -13.51
CA ILE A 120 -0.58 4.07 -12.96
C ILE A 120 0.56 5.04 -12.72
N ALA A 121 1.80 4.55 -12.67
CA ALA A 121 2.92 5.38 -12.22
C ALA A 121 3.50 6.31 -13.30
N GLU A 122 3.01 6.22 -14.54
CA GLU A 122 3.22 7.22 -15.58
C GLU A 122 2.22 8.40 -15.50
N LEU A 123 1.21 8.31 -14.62
CA LEU A 123 0.22 9.36 -14.44
C LEU A 123 0.73 10.46 -13.50
N ASP A 124 0.50 11.72 -13.88
CA ASP A 124 0.85 12.89 -13.04
C ASP A 124 0.01 12.99 -11.76
N ASP A 125 -1.21 12.45 -11.77
CA ASP A 125 -2.14 12.52 -10.66
C ASP A 125 -3.01 11.27 -10.55
N ILE A 126 -2.71 10.42 -9.55
CA ILE A 126 -3.46 9.20 -9.27
C ILE A 126 -4.68 9.43 -8.37
N SER A 127 -4.88 10.64 -7.83
CA SER A 127 -5.97 10.92 -6.86
C SER A 127 -7.38 10.79 -7.45
N LYS A 128 -7.48 10.80 -8.78
CA LYS A 128 -8.73 10.64 -9.54
C LYS A 128 -9.06 9.18 -9.84
N LEU A 129 -8.14 8.25 -9.59
CA LEU A 129 -8.35 6.83 -9.89
C LEU A 129 -9.32 6.20 -8.89
N ASP A 130 -10.10 5.25 -9.40
CA ASP A 130 -10.90 4.35 -8.57
C ASP A 130 -10.12 3.05 -8.32
N HIS A 131 -9.36 3.03 -7.23
CA HIS A 131 -8.56 1.88 -6.83
C HIS A 131 -9.40 0.64 -6.49
N SER A 132 -10.72 0.73 -6.33
CA SER A 132 -11.56 -0.47 -6.15
C SER A 132 -11.61 -1.35 -7.41
N LYS A 133 -11.29 -0.78 -8.58
CA LYS A 133 -11.30 -1.43 -9.88
C LYS A 133 -9.90 -1.76 -10.41
N TRP A 134 -8.88 -1.74 -9.55
CA TRP A 134 -7.48 -1.90 -9.94
C TRP A 134 -7.18 -3.18 -10.75
N LYS A 135 -7.91 -4.27 -10.49
CA LYS A 135 -7.75 -5.54 -11.23
C LYS A 135 -8.12 -5.43 -12.71
N TYR A 136 -9.13 -4.63 -13.05
CA TYR A 136 -9.52 -4.39 -14.44
C TYR A 136 -8.48 -3.56 -15.20
N TYR A 137 -7.81 -2.63 -14.51
CA TYR A 137 -6.72 -1.83 -15.09
C TYR A 137 -5.51 -2.69 -15.44
N ALA A 138 -5.16 -3.67 -14.59
CA ALA A 138 -4.06 -4.60 -14.87
C ALA A 138 -4.35 -5.46 -16.13
N GLU A 139 -5.60 -5.87 -16.32
CA GLU A 139 -6.02 -6.65 -17.49
C GLU A 139 -6.05 -5.83 -18.79
N ASP A 140 -6.42 -4.55 -18.75
CA ASP A 140 -6.40 -3.69 -19.94
C ASP A 140 -4.98 -3.23 -20.32
N GLY A 141 -4.15 -2.91 -19.32
CA GLY A 141 -2.74 -2.53 -19.51
C GLY A 141 -1.88 -3.67 -20.05
N SER A 142 -2.11 -4.90 -19.59
CA SER A 142 -1.42 -6.11 -20.10
C SER A 142 -1.80 -6.43 -21.54
N LYS A 143 -3.05 -6.16 -21.97
CA LYS A 143 -3.46 -6.26 -23.38
C LYS A 143 -2.74 -5.22 -24.25
N ARG A 144 -2.66 -3.96 -23.81
CA ARG A 144 -1.96 -2.90 -24.56
C ARG A 144 -0.47 -3.19 -24.73
N ARG A 145 0.20 -3.74 -23.71
CA ARG A 145 1.63 -4.11 -23.79
C ARG A 145 1.92 -5.36 -24.62
N ARG A 146 0.95 -6.26 -24.82
CA ARG A 146 1.12 -7.45 -25.68
C ARG A 146 0.95 -7.16 -27.17
N HIS A 147 0.40 -5.99 -27.52
CA HIS A 147 0.18 -5.56 -28.90
C HIS A 147 1.14 -4.43 -29.35
N ALA A 148 2.11 -4.07 -28.51
CA ALA A 148 3.22 -3.17 -28.83
C ALA A 148 4.51 -3.98 -28.98
#